data_AF-A0A830B484-F1
#
_entry.id   AF-A0A830B484-F1
#
_cell.length_a   1.000
_cell.length_b   1.000
_cell.length_c   1.000
_cell.angle_alpha   90.00
_cell.angle_beta   90.00
_cell.angle_gamma   90.00
#
_symmetry.space_group_name_H-M   'P 1'
#
loop_
_entity.id
_entity.type
_entity.pdbx_description
1 polymer ?
#
loop_
_entity_poly.entity_id
_entity_poly.type
_entity_poly.pdbx_seq_one_letter_code
_entity_poly.pdbx_strand_id
1 'polypeptide(L)'
;MWETGATVEPYGSFVSDLFTKWGDLDISIELLNGSHITSPGKKHKQSLLGEVLKALRKKGGFRRLQFISNARVPILKFETGYNISCDISVNNLSGQMKSKMLFWINQIDGRFHELVLLVKEWAKAHHIK
;
A
#
# COMPACT_ATOMS: atom_id res chain seq x y z
N MET A 1 -21.08 -9.98 20.95
CA MET A 1 -21.30 -8.96 19.91
C MET A 1 -19.99 -8.87 19.15
N TRP A 2 -19.89 -9.50 17.98
CA TRP A 2 -18.61 -9.64 17.27
C TRP A 2 -18.43 -8.44 16.35
N GLU A 3 -17.49 -7.54 16.65
CA GLU A 3 -17.04 -6.52 15.71
C GLU A 3 -16.29 -7.23 14.57
N THR A 4 -17.02 -7.53 13.49
CA THR A 4 -16.48 -8.02 12.21
C THR A 4 -16.00 -6.82 11.37
N GLY A 5 -15.14 -5.99 11.96
CA GLY A 5 -14.60 -4.81 11.29
C GLY A 5 -13.32 -5.11 10.52
N ALA A 6 -13.31 -4.87 9.22
CA ALA A 6 -12.09 -4.66 8.45
C ALA A 6 -11.94 -3.16 8.19
N THR A 7 -10.75 -2.60 8.41
CA THR A 7 -10.45 -1.21 8.05
C THR A 7 -9.53 -1.15 6.83
N VAL A 8 -9.43 0.03 6.23
CA VAL A 8 -8.60 0.29 5.05
C VAL A 8 -7.66 1.42 5.43
N GLU A 9 -6.39 1.09 5.62
CA GLU A 9 -5.38 2.02 6.12
C GLU A 9 -4.38 2.38 5.01
N PRO A 10 -4.12 3.66 4.74
CA PRO A 10 -3.07 4.04 3.80
C PRO A 10 -1.68 3.78 4.40
N TYR A 11 -0.70 3.57 3.53
CA TYR A 11 0.72 3.63 3.88
C TYR A 11 1.52 4.23 2.71
N GLY A 12 2.80 3.93 2.63
CA GLY A 12 3.68 4.35 1.55
C GLY A 12 3.97 5.83 1.57
N SER A 13 4.19 6.37 0.37
CA SER A 13 4.65 7.74 0.16
C SER A 13 3.59 8.81 0.48
N PHE A 14 2.30 8.44 0.39
CA PHE A 14 1.19 9.31 0.78
C PHE A 14 1.22 9.62 2.28
N VAL A 15 1.39 8.59 3.12
CA VAL A 15 1.45 8.75 4.58
C VAL A 15 2.75 9.39 5.03
N SER A 16 3.87 9.11 4.35
CA SER A 16 5.15 9.71 4.71
C SER A 16 5.31 11.17 4.27
N ASP A 17 4.34 11.73 3.53
CA ASP A 17 4.46 13.03 2.87
C ASP A 17 5.67 13.10 1.92
N LEU A 18 5.94 12.01 1.21
CA LEU A 18 7.05 11.92 0.23
C LEU A 18 6.53 11.46 -1.13
N PHE A 19 5.26 11.74 -1.44
CA PHE A 19 4.60 11.32 -2.67
C PHE A 19 4.97 12.24 -3.83
N THR A 20 4.81 11.73 -5.05
CA THR A 20 4.88 12.54 -6.27
C THR A 20 3.56 12.38 -7.02
N LYS A 21 3.24 13.28 -7.96
CA LYS A 21 2.02 13.21 -8.77
C LYS A 21 1.88 11.93 -9.61
N TRP A 22 2.94 11.13 -9.69
CA TRP A 22 3.01 9.89 -10.45
C TRP A 22 3.10 8.65 -9.57
N GLY A 23 3.12 8.83 -8.25
CA GLY A 23 3.24 7.75 -7.30
C GLY A 23 1.97 6.93 -7.21
N ASP A 24 2.14 5.68 -6.79
CA ASP A 24 1.04 4.77 -6.51
C ASP A 24 0.38 5.12 -5.15
N LEU A 25 -0.89 4.74 -5.00
CA LEU A 25 -1.61 4.77 -3.74
C LEU A 25 -1.48 3.41 -3.03
N ASP A 26 -0.73 3.39 -1.95
CA ASP A 26 -0.49 2.22 -1.10
C ASP A 26 -1.55 2.07 -0.01
N ILE A 27 -2.25 0.94 0.00
CA ILE A 27 -3.35 0.66 0.93
C ILE A 27 -3.20 -0.73 1.55
N SER A 28 -3.51 -0.85 2.83
CA SER A 28 -3.60 -2.12 3.54
C SER A 28 -5.00 -2.34 4.09
N ILE A 29 -5.55 -3.52 3.84
CA ILE A 29 -6.78 -3.97 4.50
C ILE A 29 -6.35 -4.56 5.86
N GLU A 30 -6.84 -3.97 6.94
CA GLU A 30 -6.54 -4.38 8.30
C GLU A 30 -7.72 -5.14 8.89
N LEU A 31 -7.48 -6.41 9.23
CA LEU A 31 -8.45 -7.25 9.92
C LEU A 31 -8.25 -7.12 11.42
N LEU A 32 -9.32 -6.83 12.16
CA LEU A 32 -9.35 -6.88 13.62
C LEU A 32 -9.24 -8.34 14.07
N ASN A 33 -8.01 -8.81 14.28
CA ASN A 33 -7.79 -10.00 15.08
C ASN A 33 -7.84 -9.54 16.54
N GLY A 34 -8.85 -9.98 17.30
CA GLY A 34 -9.04 -9.64 18.72
C GLY A 34 -7.87 -10.01 19.67
N SER A 35 -6.73 -10.40 19.13
CA SER A 35 -5.43 -10.44 19.81
C SER A 35 -4.38 -9.81 18.90
N HIS A 36 -3.60 -8.88 19.44
CA HIS A 36 -2.49 -8.17 18.79
C HIS A 36 -1.32 -9.08 18.29
N ILE A 37 -1.51 -10.40 18.21
CA ILE A 37 -0.41 -11.37 18.31
C ILE A 37 -0.22 -12.25 17.08
N THR A 38 -1.20 -12.41 16.18
CA THR A 38 -0.96 -13.19 14.94
C THR A 38 -1.41 -12.45 13.69
N SER A 39 -0.41 -11.89 12.99
CA SER A 39 -0.59 -11.54 11.58
C SER A 39 -1.04 -12.80 10.82
N PRO A 40 -2.10 -12.73 9.99
CA PRO A 40 -2.52 -13.88 9.23
C PRO A 40 -1.37 -14.43 8.38
N GLY A 41 -1.21 -15.75 8.34
CA GLY A 41 -0.17 -16.39 7.54
C GLY A 41 -0.30 -16.01 6.06
N LYS A 42 0.82 -16.07 5.31
CA LYS A 42 0.90 -15.65 3.90
C LYS A 42 -0.24 -16.21 3.04
N LYS A 43 -0.60 -17.48 3.22
CA LYS A 43 -1.71 -18.14 2.50
C LYS A 43 -3.07 -17.47 2.76
N HIS A 44 -3.34 -17.08 4.01
CA HIS A 44 -4.59 -16.40 4.35
C HIS A 44 -4.65 -15.01 3.71
N LYS A 45 -3.55 -14.25 3.77
CA LYS A 45 -3.44 -12.95 3.07
C LYS A 45 -3.65 -13.10 1.56
N GLN A 46 -3.07 -14.13 0.95
CA GLN A 46 -3.26 -14.44 -0.47
C GLN A 46 -4.72 -14.78 -0.79
N SER A 47 -5.37 -15.59 0.04
CA SER A 47 -6.79 -15.94 -0.12
C SER A 47 -7.67 -14.69 -0.10
N LEU A 48 -7.46 -13.80 0.88
CA LEU A 48 -8.20 -12.55 1.00
C LEU A 48 -7.99 -11.62 -0.20
N LEU A 49 -6.75 -11.45 -0.64
CA LEU A 49 -6.45 -10.66 -1.85
C LEU A 49 -7.10 -11.29 -3.10
N GLY A 50 -7.22 -12.61 -3.15
CA GLY A 50 -7.98 -13.32 -4.19
C GLY A 50 -9.46 -12.96 -4.18
N GLU A 51 -10.09 -12.89 -3.02
CA GLU A 51 -11.48 -12.45 -2.87
C GLU A 51 -11.66 -10.96 -3.23
N VAL A 52 -10.73 -10.09 -2.81
CA VAL A 52 -10.72 -8.68 -3.20
C VAL A 52 -10.60 -8.55 -4.72
N LEU A 53 -9.73 -9.31 -5.37
CA LEU A 53 -9.59 -9.34 -6.83
C LEU A 53 -10.91 -9.74 -7.52
N LYS A 54 -11.59 -10.78 -7.02
CA LYS A 54 -12.92 -11.18 -7.56
C LYS A 54 -13.94 -10.05 -7.40
N ALA A 55 -13.97 -9.40 -6.24
CA ALA A 55 -14.88 -8.29 -5.98
C ALA A 55 -14.61 -7.08 -6.89
N LEU A 56 -13.34 -6.69 -7.08
CA LEU A 56 -12.96 -5.59 -7.99
C LEU A 56 -13.34 -5.92 -9.45
N ARG A 57 -13.12 -7.16 -9.91
CA ARG A 57 -13.54 -7.60 -11.24
C ARG A 57 -15.06 -7.52 -11.42
N LYS A 58 -15.83 -7.96 -10.43
CA LYS A 58 -17.30 -7.90 -10.45
C LYS A 58 -17.81 -6.46 -10.47
N LYS A 59 -17.19 -5.57 -9.68
CA LYS A 59 -17.55 -4.15 -9.62
C LYS A 59 -17.26 -3.41 -10.92
N GLY A 60 -16.16 -3.76 -11.61
CA GLY A 60 -15.71 -3.06 -12.81
C GLY A 60 -15.10 -1.68 -12.50
N GLY A 61 -14.69 -0.95 -13.54
CA GLY A 61 -14.08 0.39 -13.41
C GLY A 61 -12.59 0.40 -13.02
N PHE A 62 -11.95 -0.77 -12.98
CA PHE A 62 -10.52 -0.93 -12.69
C PHE A 62 -9.81 -1.53 -13.91
N ARG A 63 -8.56 -1.12 -14.13
CA ARG A 63 -7.68 -1.55 -15.22
C ARG A 63 -6.43 -2.19 -14.65
N ARG A 64 -5.70 -2.94 -15.49
CA ARG A 64 -4.40 -3.55 -15.15
C ARG A 64 -4.37 -4.31 -13.80
N LEU A 65 -5.44 -5.03 -13.46
CA LEU A 65 -5.48 -5.81 -12.22
C LEU A 65 -4.45 -6.94 -12.27
N GLN A 66 -3.48 -6.90 -11.36
CA GLN A 66 -2.38 -7.86 -11.27
C GLN A 66 -2.21 -8.33 -9.84
N PHE A 67 -2.30 -9.63 -9.62
CA PHE A 67 -2.05 -10.23 -8.31
C PHE A 67 -0.62 -10.78 -8.21
N ILE A 68 0.20 -10.17 -7.37
CA ILE A 68 1.59 -10.58 -7.08
C ILE A 68 1.58 -11.40 -5.79
N SER A 69 1.33 -12.70 -5.93
CA SER A 69 1.16 -13.60 -4.78
C SER A 69 2.48 -14.08 -4.17
N ASN A 70 3.55 -14.20 -4.97
CA ASN A 70 4.78 -14.88 -4.56
C ASN A 70 5.79 -13.98 -3.82
N ALA A 71 5.63 -12.66 -3.86
CA ALA A 71 6.48 -11.71 -3.15
C ALA A 71 6.47 -11.93 -1.61
N ARG A 72 7.44 -11.31 -0.91
CA ARG A 72 7.51 -11.35 0.57
C ARG A 72 6.19 -10.87 1.19
N VAL A 73 5.64 -9.78 0.67
CA VAL A 73 4.30 -9.29 0.99
C VAL A 73 3.45 -9.51 -0.28
N PRO A 74 2.42 -10.37 -0.25
CA PRO A 74 1.47 -10.48 -1.36
C PRO A 74 0.76 -9.15 -1.58
N ILE A 75 0.66 -8.72 -2.85
CA ILE A 75 0.09 -7.42 -3.23
C ILE A 75 -0.86 -7.61 -4.42
N LEU A 76 -1.99 -6.91 -4.41
CA LEU A 76 -2.87 -6.73 -5.55
C LEU A 76 -2.69 -5.32 -6.12
N LYS A 77 -2.15 -5.24 -7.33
CA LYS A 77 -1.98 -3.98 -8.07
C LYS A 77 -3.15 -3.75 -9.02
N PHE A 78 -3.56 -2.51 -9.20
CA PHE A 78 -4.54 -2.13 -10.22
C PHE A 78 -4.51 -0.63 -10.48
N GLU A 79 -5.24 -0.19 -11.50
CA GLU A 79 -5.50 1.22 -11.75
C GLU A 79 -6.97 1.55 -11.75
N THR A 80 -7.31 2.72 -11.24
CA THR A 80 -8.70 3.22 -11.25
C THR A 80 -9.10 3.79 -12.61
N GLY A 81 -10.40 4.08 -12.78
CA GLY A 81 -10.92 4.88 -13.90
C GLY A 81 -10.24 6.24 -14.07
N TYR A 82 -9.62 6.78 -13.01
CA TYR A 82 -8.99 8.10 -12.97
C TYR A 82 -7.46 8.06 -13.18
N ASN A 83 -6.91 6.94 -13.69
CA ASN A 83 -5.46 6.74 -13.89
C ASN A 83 -4.63 6.83 -12.59
N ILE A 84 -5.23 6.49 -11.45
CA ILE A 84 -4.52 6.35 -10.17
C ILE A 84 -4.11 4.88 -10.04
N SER A 85 -2.81 4.62 -9.97
CA SER A 85 -2.24 3.31 -9.63
C SER A 85 -2.42 3.04 -8.15
N CYS A 86 -2.79 1.81 -7.81
CA CYS A 86 -3.02 1.39 -6.42
C CYS A 86 -2.39 0.03 -6.15
N ASP A 87 -1.82 -0.09 -4.95
CA ASP A 87 -1.30 -1.33 -4.39
C ASP A 87 -2.10 -1.68 -3.12
N ILE A 88 -2.80 -2.83 -3.12
CA ILE A 88 -3.49 -3.36 -1.94
C ILE A 88 -2.71 -4.51 -1.32
N SER A 89 -2.47 -4.41 -0.02
CA SER A 89 -1.94 -5.48 0.83
C SER A 89 -2.90 -5.80 1.97
N VAL A 90 -2.58 -6.79 2.81
CA VAL A 90 -3.39 -7.19 3.98
C VAL A 90 -2.51 -7.24 5.22
N ASN A 91 -2.96 -6.62 6.30
CA ASN A 91 -2.27 -6.52 7.60
C ASN A 91 -0.79 -6.16 7.43
N ASN A 92 -0.47 -5.09 6.70
CA ASN A 92 0.88 -4.65 6.38
C ASN A 92 1.41 -3.63 7.40
N LEU A 93 1.41 -4.02 8.67
CA LEU A 93 1.90 -3.19 9.78
C LEU A 93 3.33 -2.67 9.53
N SER A 94 4.20 -3.49 8.93
CA SER A 94 5.56 -3.08 8.58
C SER A 94 5.60 -1.95 7.56
N GLY A 95 4.70 -1.94 6.57
CA GLY A 95 4.56 -0.84 5.62
C GLY A 95 4.12 0.43 6.33
N GLN A 96 3.07 0.33 7.15
CA GLN A 96 2.54 1.46 7.92
C GLN A 96 3.58 2.07 8.87
N MET A 97 4.30 1.24 9.65
CA MET A 97 5.33 1.71 10.58
C MET A 97 6.47 2.42 9.85
N LYS A 98 6.94 1.89 8.72
CA LYS A 98 7.98 2.54 7.91
C LYS A 98 7.53 3.90 7.39
N SER A 99 6.29 4.01 6.91
CA SER A 99 5.76 5.29 6.43
C SER A 99 5.63 6.33 7.52
N LYS A 100 5.16 5.94 8.72
CA LYS A 100 5.11 6.83 9.90
C LYS A 100 6.51 7.26 10.34
N MET A 101 7.47 6.35 10.34
CA MET A 101 8.86 6.67 10.66
C MET A 101 9.45 7.69 9.67
N LEU A 102 9.25 7.48 8.36
CA LEU A 102 9.69 8.43 7.34
C LEU A 102 8.98 9.78 7.46
N PHE A 103 7.69 9.78 7.79
CA PHE A 103 6.96 11.02 8.11
C PHE A 103 7.64 11.77 9.25
N TRP A 104 7.96 11.09 10.37
CA TRP A 104 8.62 11.74 11.50
C TRP A 104 9.99 12.30 11.14
N ILE A 105 10.79 11.57 10.35
CA ILE A 105 12.08 12.08 9.84
C ILE A 105 11.84 13.34 8.99
N ASN A 106 10.82 13.33 8.13
CA ASN A 106 10.44 14.46 7.31
C ASN A 106 10.07 15.70 8.15
N GLN A 107 9.49 15.51 9.34
CA GLN A 107 9.15 16.59 10.27
C GLN A 107 10.34 17.14 11.06
N ILE A 108 11.49 16.43 11.10
CA ILE A 108 12.69 16.92 11.80
C ILE A 108 13.38 18.01 10.99
N ASP A 109 13.53 17.81 9.68
CA ASP A 109 14.25 18.74 8.80
C ASP A 109 13.63 18.73 7.39
N GLY A 110 13.04 19.84 6.98
CA GLY A 110 12.35 19.97 5.70
C GLY A 110 13.24 19.72 4.48
N ARG A 111 14.58 19.85 4.60
CA ARG A 111 15.51 19.54 3.50
C ARG A 111 15.51 18.05 3.15
N PHE A 112 15.14 17.17 4.09
CA PHE A 112 14.97 15.75 3.82
C PHE A 112 13.89 15.51 2.77
N HIS A 113 12.76 16.22 2.87
CA HIS A 113 11.68 16.18 1.89
C HIS A 113 12.21 16.47 0.49
N GLU A 114 12.86 17.64 0.34
CA GLU A 114 13.36 18.14 -0.94
C GLU A 114 14.38 17.19 -1.56
N LEU A 115 15.32 16.68 -0.76
CA LEU A 115 16.33 15.73 -1.20
C LEU A 115 15.70 14.41 -1.69
N VAL A 116 14.75 13.85 -0.94
CA VAL A 116 14.08 12.61 -1.33
C VAL A 116 13.29 12.81 -2.62
N LEU A 117 12.55 13.93 -2.77
CA LEU A 117 11.82 14.22 -4.00
C LEU A 117 12.76 14.42 -5.19
N LEU A 118 13.88 15.11 -5.01
CA LEU A 118 14.91 15.28 -6.05
C LEU A 118 15.46 13.92 -6.50
N VAL A 119 15.83 13.04 -5.56
CA VAL A 119 16.34 11.71 -5.86
C VAL A 119 15.29 10.85 -6.57
N LYS A 120 14.02 10.94 -6.16
CA LYS A 120 12.92 10.22 -6.81
C LYS A 120 12.70 10.66 -8.26
N GLU A 121 12.68 11.96 -8.53
CA GLU A 121 12.53 12.47 -9.89
C GLU A 121 13.76 12.16 -10.75
N TRP A 122 14.97 12.22 -10.18
CA TRP A 122 16.19 11.77 -10.86
C TRP A 122 16.12 10.28 -11.24
N ALA A 123 15.80 9.41 -10.29
CA ALA A 123 15.70 7.97 -10.55
C ALA A 123 14.67 7.68 -11.64
N LYS A 124 13.53 8.39 -11.61
CA LYS A 124 12.49 8.28 -12.65
C LYS A 124 13.01 8.73 -14.03
N ALA A 125 13.70 9.86 -14.12
CA ALA A 125 14.24 10.38 -15.38
C ALA A 125 15.27 9.42 -16.02
N HIS A 126 15.96 8.64 -15.19
CA HIS A 126 16.94 7.65 -15.62
C HIS A 126 16.41 6.21 -15.67
N HIS A 127 15.09 6.02 -15.52
CA HIS A 127 14.43 4.69 -15.53
C HIS A 127 15.00 3.69 -14.50
N ILE A 128 15.50 4.19 -13.38
CA ILE A 128 15.97 3.37 -12.25
C ILE A 128 14.75 3.00 -11.40
N LYS A 129 14.59 1.69 -11.13
CA LYS A 129 13.50 1.13 -10.32
C LYS A 129 13.97 0.77 -8.92
#